data_AF-A0A929E8E4-F1
#
_entry.id   AF-A0A929E8E4-F1
#
_cell.length_a   1.000
_cell.length_b   1.000
_cell.length_c   1.000
_cell.angle_alpha   90.00
_cell.angle_beta   90.00
_cell.angle_gamma   90.00
#
_symmetry.space_group_name_H-M   'P 1'
#
loop_
_entity.id
_entity.type
_entity.pdbx_description
1 polymer ?
#
loop_
_entity_poly.entity_id
_entity_poly.type
_entity_poly.pdbx_seq_one_letter_code
_entity_poly.pdbx_strand_id
1 'polypeptide(L)'
;MAPNERANKVHEVVDTLGVSLPTDLMMTHALVKDLTEQTMAIGAHTVNHPILKQIDADSARHELADSRDMLQSLTGEPVKLFAYPNGKPGQDYTAVHVKLLEELGFKAAVSTAWGVATVQSDIYQLPRFTPWDKSPKRFVMRLIQNCLRVNSERVVC
;
A
#
# COMPACT_ATOMS: atom_id res chain seq x y z
N MET A 1 6.23 5.41 15.41
CA MET A 1 6.25 6.88 15.51
C MET A 1 4.96 7.36 14.90
N ALA A 2 4.14 8.06 15.68
CA ALA A 2 2.88 8.60 15.17
C ALA A 2 3.15 9.65 14.07
N PRO A 3 2.20 9.93 13.15
CA PRO A 3 2.40 10.90 12.07
C PRO A 3 2.85 12.29 12.56
N ASN A 4 2.24 12.81 13.63
CA ASN A 4 2.60 14.11 14.21
C ASN A 4 4.01 14.12 14.80
N GLU A 5 4.43 13.03 15.45
CA GLU A 5 5.78 12.90 15.99
C GLU A 5 6.82 12.88 14.87
N ARG A 6 6.50 12.21 13.74
CA ARG A 6 7.36 12.20 12.55
C ARG A 6 7.48 13.58 11.93
N ALA A 7 6.38 14.31 11.79
CA ALA A 7 6.39 15.68 11.26
C ALA A 7 7.23 16.62 12.15
N ASN A 8 7.09 16.53 13.47
CA ASN A 8 7.88 17.34 14.41
C ASN A 8 9.38 17.08 14.26
N LYS A 9 9.81 15.82 14.12
CA LYS A 9 11.23 15.51 13.87
C LYS A 9 11.73 16.01 12.54
N VAL A 10 10.90 15.98 11.50
CA VAL A 10 11.27 16.56 10.20
C VAL A 10 11.47 18.08 10.33
N HIS A 11 10.57 18.78 11.04
CA HIS A 11 10.72 20.22 11.30
C HIS A 11 11.99 20.53 12.10
N GLU A 12 12.31 19.75 13.14
CA GLU A 12 13.54 19.92 13.92
C GLU A 12 14.80 19.81 13.05
N VAL A 13 14.84 18.82 12.14
CA VAL A 13 15.96 18.64 11.20
C VAL A 13 16.05 19.81 10.22
N VAL A 14 14.91 20.28 9.70
CA VAL A 14 14.82 21.41 8.78
C VAL A 14 15.32 22.69 9.43
N ASP A 15 14.86 22.99 10.64
CA ASP A 15 15.26 24.17 11.40
C ASP A 15 16.75 24.13 11.76
N THR A 16 17.26 22.95 12.12
CA THR A 16 18.69 22.76 12.44
C THR A 16 19.60 22.97 11.23
N LEU A 17 19.18 22.51 10.05
CA LEU A 17 19.98 22.58 8.82
C LEU A 17 19.73 23.86 8.02
N GLY A 18 18.69 24.64 8.34
CA GLY A 18 18.32 25.85 7.61
C GLY A 18 17.94 25.61 6.15
N VAL A 19 17.41 24.42 5.84
CA VAL A 19 17.04 24.01 4.47
C VAL A 19 15.55 24.18 4.23
N SER A 20 15.11 24.22 2.97
CA SER A 20 13.70 24.09 2.61
C SER A 20 13.40 22.66 2.13
N LEU A 21 12.22 22.15 2.47
CA LEU A 21 11.77 20.87 1.95
C LEU A 21 11.22 21.02 0.53
N PRO A 22 11.44 20.03 -0.36
CA PRO A 22 10.79 19.99 -1.66
C PRO A 22 9.27 19.82 -1.50
N THR A 23 8.50 20.48 -2.37
CA THR A 23 7.02 20.41 -2.39
C THR A 23 6.48 19.57 -3.55
N ASP A 24 7.36 18.95 -4.32
CA ASP A 24 7.10 18.33 -5.63
C ASP A 24 7.48 16.84 -5.69
N LEU A 25 7.61 16.19 -4.53
CA LEU A 25 7.97 14.76 -4.45
C LEU A 25 6.82 13.81 -4.83
N MET A 26 5.58 14.28 -4.76
CA MET A 26 4.38 13.48 -5.00
C MET A 26 3.72 13.85 -6.32
N MET A 27 2.97 12.91 -6.90
CA MET A 27 2.14 13.21 -8.05
C MET A 27 1.10 14.27 -7.70
N THR A 28 0.89 15.22 -8.62
CA THR A 28 -0.17 16.21 -8.49
C THR A 28 -1.53 15.59 -8.83
N HIS A 29 -2.60 16.23 -8.38
CA HIS A 29 -3.97 15.87 -8.75
C HIS A 29 -4.20 15.77 -10.26
N ALA A 30 -3.58 16.65 -11.05
CA ALA A 30 -3.65 16.61 -12.51
C ALA A 30 -2.99 15.34 -13.07
N LEU A 31 -1.79 14.99 -12.60
CA LEU A 31 -1.11 13.77 -13.05
C LEU A 31 -1.88 12.50 -12.69
N VAL A 32 -2.55 12.47 -11.53
CA VAL A 32 -3.40 11.32 -11.15
C VAL A 32 -4.60 11.19 -12.09
N LYS A 33 -5.23 12.31 -12.48
CA LYS A 33 -6.31 12.31 -13.47
C LYS A 33 -5.83 11.85 -14.85
N ASP A 34 -4.70 12.37 -15.30
CA ASP A 34 -4.10 12.01 -16.59
C ASP A 34 -3.83 10.49 -16.69
N LEU A 35 -3.42 9.86 -15.58
CA LEU A 35 -3.24 8.40 -15.52
C LEU A 35 -4.57 7.65 -15.67
N THR A 36 -5.63 8.10 -15.00
CA THR A 36 -6.94 7.44 -15.11
C THR A 36 -7.54 7.55 -16.50
N GLU A 37 -7.37 8.69 -17.17
CA GLU A 37 -7.79 8.88 -18.57
C GLU A 37 -7.02 7.95 -19.54
N GLN A 38 -5.80 7.55 -19.15
CA GLN A 38 -4.96 6.58 -19.85
C GLN A 38 -5.19 5.13 -19.40
N THR A 39 -6.34 4.83 -18.77
CA THR A 39 -6.77 3.49 -18.34
C THR A 39 -5.96 2.87 -17.19
N MET A 40 -5.10 3.64 -16.51
CA MET A 40 -4.40 3.16 -15.32
C MET A 40 -5.33 3.15 -14.12
N ALA A 41 -5.38 2.01 -13.41
CA ALA A 41 -6.15 1.89 -12.18
C ALA A 41 -5.44 2.58 -11.01
N ILE A 42 -6.21 3.31 -10.19
CA ILE A 42 -5.72 3.97 -8.99
C ILE A 42 -6.29 3.26 -7.75
N GLY A 43 -5.39 2.90 -6.82
CA GLY A 43 -5.73 2.28 -5.54
C GLY A 43 -5.41 3.19 -4.36
N ALA A 44 -6.08 2.98 -3.24
CA ALA A 44 -5.86 3.72 -2.00
C ALA A 44 -4.64 3.21 -1.23
N HIS A 45 -3.99 4.11 -0.48
CA HIS A 45 -2.78 3.83 0.28
C HIS A 45 -2.70 4.61 1.60
N THR A 46 -3.84 4.83 2.27
CA THR A 46 -4.03 5.75 3.41
C THR A 46 -3.81 7.22 3.04
N VAL A 47 -4.08 8.13 3.97
CA VAL A 47 -3.90 9.57 3.78
C VAL A 47 -2.48 9.96 4.13
N ASN A 48 -2.00 9.56 5.32
CA ASN A 48 -0.74 10.04 5.88
C ASN A 48 0.34 8.94 5.99
N HIS A 49 0.10 7.77 5.38
CA HIS A 49 0.99 6.62 5.45
C HIS A 49 1.40 6.24 6.90
N PRO A 50 0.44 6.13 7.86
CA PRO A 50 0.76 5.60 9.19
C PRO A 50 0.99 4.09 9.11
N ILE A 51 1.77 3.56 10.05
CA ILE A 51 1.73 2.12 10.31
C ILE A 51 0.42 1.84 11.03
N LEU A 52 -0.53 1.20 10.35
CA LEU A 52 -1.89 1.01 10.84
C LEU A 52 -1.93 0.34 12.22
N LYS A 53 -1.04 -0.62 12.48
CA LYS A 53 -0.90 -1.26 13.80
C LYS A 53 -0.53 -0.28 14.95
N GLN A 54 0.01 0.89 14.64
CA GLN A 54 0.45 1.89 15.62
C GLN A 54 -0.59 2.96 15.93
N ILE A 55 -1.78 2.89 15.33
CA ILE A 55 -2.89 3.81 15.58
C ILE A 55 -4.13 3.03 16.03
N ASP A 56 -5.08 3.72 16.65
CA ASP A 56 -6.35 3.10 17.05
C ASP A 56 -7.28 2.82 15.84
N ALA A 57 -8.32 2.04 16.08
CA ALA A 57 -9.22 1.58 15.04
C ALA A 57 -10.02 2.71 14.37
N ASP A 58 -10.39 3.76 15.11
CA ASP A 58 -11.15 4.89 14.56
C ASP A 58 -10.24 5.74 13.66
N SER A 59 -9.01 6.03 14.12
CA SER A 59 -8.00 6.68 13.29
C SER A 59 -7.68 5.87 12.03
N ALA A 60 -7.55 4.55 12.15
CA ALA A 60 -7.35 3.67 11.01
C ALA A 60 -8.53 3.72 10.03
N ARG A 61 -9.77 3.72 10.53
CA ARG A 61 -10.97 3.81 9.68
C ARG A 61 -10.97 5.09 8.85
N HIS A 62 -10.64 6.24 9.45
CA HIS A 62 -10.53 7.51 8.72
C HIS A 62 -9.43 7.46 7.65
N GLU A 63 -8.22 6.99 8.01
CA GLU A 63 -7.11 6.85 7.05
C GLU A 63 -7.48 5.99 5.84
N LEU A 64 -8.24 4.90 6.05
CA LEU A 64 -8.70 4.00 5.00
C LEU A 64 -9.83 4.63 4.16
N ALA A 65 -10.86 5.18 4.81
CA ALA A 65 -12.04 5.72 4.14
C ALA A 65 -11.73 7.01 3.38
N ASP A 66 -11.05 7.96 4.02
CA ASP A 66 -10.78 9.27 3.43
C ASP A 66 -9.83 9.16 2.23
N SER A 67 -8.84 8.26 2.29
CA SER A 67 -7.96 8.02 1.15
C SER A 67 -8.70 7.47 -0.08
N ARG A 68 -9.69 6.60 0.14
CA ARG A 68 -10.60 6.14 -0.93
C ARG A 68 -11.45 7.29 -1.45
N ASP A 69 -12.11 8.02 -0.57
CA ASP A 69 -13.12 9.01 -0.94
C ASP A 69 -12.51 10.23 -1.64
N MET A 70 -11.34 10.67 -1.21
CA MET A 70 -10.59 11.72 -1.90
C MET A 70 -10.20 11.29 -3.32
N LEU A 71 -9.69 10.07 -3.48
CA LEU A 71 -9.30 9.56 -4.80
C LEU A 71 -10.53 9.39 -5.71
N GLN A 72 -11.64 8.85 -5.20
CA GLN A 72 -12.89 8.73 -5.98
C GLN A 72 -13.44 10.10 -6.38
N SER A 73 -13.42 11.08 -5.47
CA SER A 73 -13.84 12.44 -5.79
C SER A 73 -12.92 13.09 -6.81
N LEU A 74 -11.62 12.77 -6.78
CA LEU A 74 -10.64 13.32 -7.71
C LEU A 74 -10.80 12.73 -9.12
N THR A 75 -10.93 11.40 -9.22
CA THR A 75 -10.89 10.69 -10.50
C THR A 75 -12.27 10.49 -11.12
N GLY A 76 -13.34 10.58 -10.32
CA GLY A 76 -14.69 10.20 -10.74
C GLY A 76 -14.90 8.69 -10.87
N GLU A 77 -13.90 7.88 -10.52
CA GLU A 77 -13.89 6.43 -10.68
C GLU A 77 -13.88 5.70 -9.32
N PRO A 78 -14.51 4.51 -9.20
CA PRO A 78 -14.50 3.77 -7.94
C PRO A 78 -13.11 3.25 -7.56
N VAL A 79 -12.69 3.47 -6.32
CA VAL A 79 -11.40 3.01 -5.80
C VAL A 79 -11.60 1.68 -5.08
N LYS A 80 -11.24 0.59 -5.75
CA LYS A 80 -11.56 -0.79 -5.32
C LYS A 80 -10.39 -1.52 -4.66
N LEU A 81 -9.16 -1.03 -4.84
CA LEU A 81 -7.94 -1.71 -4.40
C LEU A 81 -7.23 -0.90 -3.33
N PHE A 82 -6.60 -1.59 -2.38
CA PHE A 82 -5.83 -0.96 -1.32
C PHE A 82 -4.42 -1.57 -1.22
N ALA A 83 -3.44 -0.75 -0.85
CA ALA A 83 -2.10 -1.22 -0.46
C ALA A 83 -1.83 -0.81 0.98
N TYR A 84 -1.34 -1.72 1.82
CA TYR A 84 -0.98 -1.38 3.20
C TYR A 84 0.35 -0.61 3.26
N PRO A 85 0.46 0.49 4.04
CA PRO A 85 1.73 1.16 4.32
C PRO A 85 2.76 0.18 4.86
N ASN A 86 3.92 0.07 4.21
CA ASN A 86 4.96 -0.97 4.38
C ASN A 86 4.51 -2.43 4.14
N GLY A 87 3.32 -2.80 4.61
CA GLY A 87 2.56 -3.96 4.20
C GLY A 87 2.98 -5.30 4.76
N LYS A 88 3.77 -5.37 5.84
CA LYS A 88 4.10 -6.64 6.50
C LYS A 88 2.93 -7.11 7.37
N PRO A 89 2.30 -8.27 7.09
CA PRO A 89 1.20 -8.77 7.91
C PRO A 89 1.64 -8.99 9.36
N GLY A 90 0.77 -8.65 10.32
CA GLY A 90 1.02 -8.77 11.75
C GLY A 90 2.01 -7.76 12.34
N GLN A 91 2.81 -7.08 11.52
CA GLN A 91 3.75 -6.04 11.94
C GLN A 91 3.25 -4.64 11.61
N ASP A 92 2.82 -4.40 10.37
CA ASP A 92 2.39 -3.08 9.92
C ASP A 92 0.87 -2.91 9.97
N TYR A 93 0.14 -4.02 9.85
CA TYR A 93 -1.32 -4.11 9.98
C TYR A 93 -1.70 -5.46 10.59
N THR A 94 -2.98 -5.65 10.89
CA THR A 94 -3.55 -6.81 11.61
C THR A 94 -4.92 -7.15 11.04
N ALA A 95 -5.53 -8.24 11.51
CA ALA A 95 -6.88 -8.67 11.10
C ALA A 95 -7.98 -7.62 11.32
N VAL A 96 -7.80 -6.68 12.27
CA VAL A 96 -8.74 -5.56 12.46
C VAL A 96 -8.81 -4.70 11.20
N HIS A 97 -7.67 -4.39 10.61
CA HIS A 97 -7.56 -3.57 9.42
C HIS A 97 -8.11 -4.27 8.17
N VAL A 98 -7.92 -5.59 8.09
CA VAL A 98 -8.52 -6.42 7.03
C VAL A 98 -10.04 -6.30 7.06
N LYS A 99 -10.65 -6.44 8.24
CA LYS A 99 -12.10 -6.28 8.42
C LYS A 99 -12.58 -4.87 8.06
N LEU A 100 -11.84 -3.83 8.46
CA LEU A 100 -12.17 -2.45 8.09
C LEU A 100 -12.20 -2.26 6.57
N LEU A 101 -11.25 -2.84 5.82
CA LEU A 101 -11.27 -2.75 4.35
C LEU A 101 -12.50 -3.44 3.74
N GLU A 102 -12.88 -4.59 4.27
CA GLU A 102 -14.09 -5.31 3.85
C GLU A 102 -15.37 -4.50 4.14
N GLU A 103 -15.49 -3.94 5.34
CA GLU A 103 -16.62 -3.07 5.73
C GLU A 103 -16.70 -1.79 4.89
N LEU A 104 -15.54 -1.25 4.50
CA LEU A 104 -15.44 -0.09 3.62
C LEU A 104 -15.65 -0.47 2.13
N GLY A 105 -15.91 -1.74 1.81
CA GLY A 105 -16.29 -2.15 0.46
C GLY A 105 -15.13 -2.19 -0.55
N PHE A 106 -13.88 -2.20 -0.09
CA PHE A 106 -12.75 -2.55 -0.94
C PHE A 106 -12.93 -3.97 -1.51
N LYS A 107 -12.35 -4.24 -2.67
CA LYS A 107 -12.46 -5.55 -3.35
C LYS A 107 -11.24 -6.44 -3.15
N ALA A 108 -10.08 -5.84 -2.94
CA ALA A 108 -8.85 -6.55 -2.63
C ALA A 108 -7.84 -5.60 -1.99
N ALA A 109 -6.86 -6.17 -1.30
CA ALA A 109 -5.72 -5.42 -0.81
C ALA A 109 -4.42 -6.21 -0.92
N VAL A 110 -3.33 -5.49 -1.17
CA VAL A 110 -2.00 -6.07 -1.38
C VAL A 110 -1.09 -5.81 -0.18
N SER A 111 -0.42 -6.87 0.26
CA SER A 111 0.61 -6.83 1.30
C SER A 111 2.01 -6.77 0.67
N THR A 112 3.04 -6.88 1.51
CA THR A 112 4.44 -7.15 1.11
C THR A 112 4.90 -8.50 1.63
N ALA A 113 3.96 -9.39 2.01
CA ALA A 113 4.24 -10.79 2.25
C ALA A 113 4.81 -11.40 0.98
N TRP A 114 6.03 -11.92 1.06
CA TRP A 114 6.74 -12.49 -0.09
C TRP A 114 6.00 -13.71 -0.63
N GLY A 115 5.55 -13.65 -1.88
CA GLY A 115 4.88 -14.76 -2.52
C GLY A 115 4.20 -14.40 -3.83
N VAL A 116 3.42 -15.36 -4.34
CA VAL A 116 2.56 -15.21 -5.52
C VAL A 116 1.11 -15.40 -5.08
N ALA A 117 0.23 -14.50 -5.50
CA ALA A 117 -1.19 -14.61 -5.21
C ALA A 117 -1.80 -15.82 -5.93
N THR A 118 -2.72 -16.51 -5.25
CA THR A 118 -3.40 -17.71 -5.74
C THR A 118 -4.89 -17.62 -5.43
N VAL A 119 -5.69 -18.55 -5.96
CA VAL A 119 -7.12 -18.65 -5.63
C VAL A 119 -7.41 -18.96 -4.16
N GLN A 120 -6.42 -19.45 -3.41
CA GLN A 120 -6.51 -19.71 -1.98
C GLN A 120 -6.00 -18.54 -1.13
N SER A 121 -5.41 -17.52 -1.76
CA SER A 121 -4.91 -16.35 -1.04
C SER A 121 -6.08 -15.54 -0.48
N ASP A 122 -5.90 -15.01 0.73
CA ASP A 122 -6.79 -13.98 1.27
C ASP A 122 -6.75 -12.76 0.35
N ILE A 123 -7.91 -12.41 -0.23
CA ILE A 123 -8.06 -11.34 -1.21
C ILE A 123 -7.73 -9.96 -0.63
N TYR A 124 -7.80 -9.80 0.69
CA TYR A 124 -7.44 -8.57 1.39
C TYR A 124 -5.99 -8.57 1.89
N GLN A 125 -5.20 -9.60 1.56
CA GLN A 125 -3.80 -9.71 1.96
C GLN A 125 -2.92 -10.30 0.86
N LEU A 126 -3.26 -10.02 -0.41
CA LEU A 126 -2.59 -10.61 -1.56
C LEU A 126 -1.06 -10.41 -1.47
N PRO A 127 -0.26 -11.48 -1.53
CA PRO A 127 1.18 -11.39 -1.38
C PRO A 127 1.80 -10.68 -2.58
N ARG A 128 2.85 -9.92 -2.32
CA ARG A 128 3.70 -9.30 -3.34
C ARG A 128 5.16 -9.52 -2.97
N PHE A 129 6.01 -9.52 -3.98
CA PHE A 129 7.44 -9.45 -3.77
C PHE A 129 7.97 -8.16 -4.38
N THR A 130 9.07 -7.69 -3.82
CA THR A 130 9.72 -6.47 -4.25
C THR A 130 10.65 -6.74 -5.45
N PRO A 131 10.47 -6.05 -6.59
CA PRO A 131 11.21 -6.32 -7.81
C PRO A 131 12.57 -5.60 -7.84
N TRP A 132 13.42 -5.81 -6.83
CA TRP A 132 14.73 -5.11 -6.74
C TRP A 132 15.79 -5.61 -7.74
N ASP A 133 15.45 -6.57 -8.60
CA ASP A 133 16.37 -7.13 -9.57
C ASP A 133 16.73 -6.10 -10.65
N LYS A 134 18.01 -5.74 -10.72
CA LYS A 134 18.53 -4.72 -11.66
C LYS A 134 18.63 -5.20 -13.11
N SER A 135 18.33 -6.46 -13.41
CA SER A 135 18.38 -6.98 -14.78
C SER A 135 17.13 -7.79 -15.14
N PRO A 136 16.62 -7.69 -16.38
CA PRO A 136 15.43 -8.43 -16.81
C PRO A 136 15.56 -9.95 -16.59
N LYS A 137 16.74 -10.52 -16.87
CA LYS A 137 16.99 -11.96 -16.67
C LYS A 137 16.85 -12.36 -15.19
N ARG A 138 17.39 -11.58 -14.26
CA ARG A 138 17.27 -11.86 -12.82
C ARG A 138 15.83 -11.71 -12.36
N PHE A 139 15.13 -10.69 -12.84
CA PHE A 139 13.71 -10.49 -12.54
C PHE A 139 12.84 -11.66 -13.04
N VAL A 140 13.06 -12.14 -14.27
CA VAL A 140 12.35 -13.32 -14.81
C VAL A 140 12.68 -14.57 -13.99
N MET A 141 13.95 -14.80 -13.65
CA MET A 141 14.31 -15.93 -12.78
C MET A 141 13.66 -15.83 -11.40
N ARG A 142 13.51 -14.63 -10.84
CA ARG A 142 12.80 -14.39 -9.58
C ARG A 142 11.33 -14.73 -9.69
N LEU A 143 10.66 -14.31 -10.77
CA LEU A 143 9.26 -14.66 -11.04
C LEU A 143 9.08 -16.18 -11.07
N ILE A 144 9.94 -16.89 -11.81
CA ILE A 144 9.91 -18.37 -11.89
C ILE A 144 10.12 -18.98 -10.50
N GLN A 145 11.13 -18.54 -9.75
CA GLN A 145 11.40 -19.03 -8.40
C GLN A 145 10.22 -18.83 -7.45
N ASN A 146 9.56 -17.66 -7.51
CA ASN A 146 8.40 -17.37 -6.67
C ASN A 146 7.21 -18.27 -7.03
N CYS A 147 6.96 -18.51 -8.33
CA CYS A 147 5.93 -19.45 -8.78
C CYS A 147 6.21 -20.89 -8.35
N LEU A 148 7.47 -21.34 -8.45
CA LEU A 148 7.86 -22.71 -8.06
C LEU A 148 7.70 -22.93 -6.55
N ARG A 149 8.06 -21.95 -5.71
CA ARG A 149 7.91 -22.05 -4.24
C ARG A 149 6.45 -22.27 -3.83
N VAL A 150 5.53 -21.51 -4.42
CA VAL A 150 4.09 -21.65 -4.16
C VAL A 150 3.57 -23.02 -4.59
N ASN A 151 4.08 -23.58 -5.69
CA ASN A 151 3.68 -24.92 -6.13
C ASN A 151 4.24 -26.03 -5.21
N SER A 152 5.47 -25.88 -4.73
CA SER A 152 6.07 -26.84 -3.78
C SER A 152 5.32 -26.89 -2.45
N GLU A 153 4.84 -25.76 -1.94
CA GLU A 153 4.02 -25.71 -0.72
C GLU A 153 2.62 -26.34 -0.90
N ARG A 154 2.13 -26.48 -2.14
CA ARG A 154 0.86 -27.18 -2.43
C ARG A 154 0.98 -28.70 -2.55
N VAL A 155 2.20 -29.24 -2.74
CA VAL A 155 2.42 -30.69 -2.96
C VAL A 155 2.62 -31.45 -1.63
N VAL A 156 2.68 -30.76 -0.50
CA VAL A 156 2.93 -31.35 0.84
C VAL A 156 1.63 -31.60 1.64
N CYS A 157 0.48 -31.76 0.98
CA CYS A 157 -0.78 -32.17 1.60
C CYS A 157 -1.10 -33.64 1.30
#